data_AF-A0A530GPH4-F1
#
_entry.id   AF-A0A530GPH4-F1
#
_cell.length_a   1.000
_cell.length_b   1.000
_cell.length_c   1.000
_cell.angle_alpha   90.00
_cell.angle_beta   90.00
_cell.angle_gamma   90.00
#
_symmetry.space_group_name_H-M   'P 1'
#
loop_
_entity.id
_entity.type
_entity.pdbx_description
1 polymer ?
#
loop_
_entity_poly.entity_id
_entity_poly.type
_entity_poly.pdbx_seq_one_letter_code
_entity_poly.pdbx_strand_id
1 'polypeptide(L)'
;LFDKTPRIASHSHDGVIELMPTSDGKMYGFKYVNGHPKNMREGRQTVTAFGVLADVGSGYPMLLTEMTILTALRTAATSAVAAKYLAPKGSRAMAIIGNGAQSEFQAIAFKALLGIDRLRLYDIDRQASEKCARNLAAKGFDITICATGQDAVEGVDIITTVTADKQYATILTDNMVGSGVHINAVGGDCPGKTELHRDI
;
A
#
# COMPACT_ATOMS: atom_id res chain seq x y z
N LEU A 1 26.41 -4.30 4.56
CA LEU A 1 25.58 -4.94 3.52
C LEU A 1 24.40 -5.58 4.25
N PHE A 2 23.17 -5.41 3.79
CA PHE A 2 22.02 -6.06 4.45
C PHE A 2 22.04 -7.57 4.22
N ASP A 3 21.93 -8.33 5.30
CA ASP A 3 21.53 -9.73 5.30
C ASP A 3 20.02 -9.81 5.02
N LYS A 4 19.68 -10.49 3.92
CA LYS A 4 18.35 -10.49 3.33
C LYS A 4 17.90 -11.93 3.09
N THR A 5 16.73 -12.25 3.61
CA THR A 5 16.08 -13.53 3.40
C THR A 5 14.64 -13.27 2.96
N PRO A 6 14.10 -14.06 2.02
CA PRO A 6 12.65 -14.04 1.76
C PRO A 6 11.88 -14.25 3.07
N ARG A 7 10.79 -13.51 3.23
CA ARG A 7 9.90 -13.67 4.40
C ARG A 7 9.40 -15.11 4.51
N ILE A 8 9.20 -15.56 5.74
CA ILE A 8 8.66 -16.88 6.05
C ILE A 8 7.14 -16.72 6.18
N ALA A 9 6.36 -17.47 5.41
CA ALA A 9 4.90 -17.37 5.38
C ALA A 9 4.24 -18.66 5.85
N SER A 10 3.24 -18.53 6.73
CA SER A 10 2.33 -19.59 7.14
C SER A 10 0.94 -19.30 6.58
N HIS A 11 0.57 -20.00 5.50
CA HIS A 11 -0.71 -19.82 4.83
C HIS A 11 -1.84 -20.57 5.56
N SER A 12 -3.00 -19.93 5.62
CA SER A 12 -4.27 -20.54 6.04
C SER A 12 -5.32 -20.32 4.96
N HIS A 13 -6.48 -20.96 5.11
CA HIS A 13 -7.61 -20.79 4.19
C HIS A 13 -7.93 -19.29 3.98
N ASP A 14 -8.09 -18.56 5.09
CA ASP A 14 -8.59 -17.18 5.06
C ASP A 14 -7.51 -16.09 5.13
N GLY A 15 -6.24 -16.47 5.22
CA GLY A 15 -5.18 -15.47 5.34
C GLY A 15 -3.76 -16.03 5.32
N VAL A 16 -2.84 -15.24 5.82
CA VAL A 16 -1.43 -15.56 5.97
C VAL A 16 -0.88 -14.86 7.21
N ILE A 17 0.11 -15.49 7.84
CA ILE A 17 0.97 -14.89 8.87
C ILE A 17 2.41 -14.97 8.37
N GLU A 18 3.15 -13.87 8.49
CA GLU A 18 4.51 -13.76 7.96
C GLU A 18 5.50 -13.24 9.00
N LEU A 19 6.74 -13.74 8.91
CA LEU A 19 7.91 -13.19 9.59
C LEU A 19 8.88 -12.61 8.56
N MET A 20 9.23 -11.33 8.76
CA MET A 20 10.08 -10.57 7.84
C MET A 20 11.35 -10.10 8.56
N PRO A 21 12.41 -10.94 8.65
CA PRO A 21 13.67 -10.57 9.29
C PRO A 21 14.64 -9.87 8.32
N THR A 22 15.49 -8.99 8.85
CA THR A 22 16.67 -8.46 8.16
C THR A 22 17.70 -7.96 9.16
N SER A 23 18.96 -7.88 8.75
CA SER A 23 20.06 -7.33 9.56
C SER A 23 21.00 -6.51 8.69
N ASP A 24 21.63 -5.48 9.24
CA ASP A 24 22.73 -4.75 8.59
C ASP A 24 24.13 -5.15 9.13
N GLY A 25 24.17 -6.12 10.04
CA GLY A 25 25.37 -6.56 10.77
C GLY A 25 25.61 -5.85 12.10
N LYS A 26 24.80 -4.84 12.45
CA LYS A 26 24.81 -4.15 13.75
C LYS A 26 23.46 -4.26 14.44
N MET A 27 22.38 -4.10 13.68
CA MET A 27 21.01 -4.17 14.16
C MET A 27 20.28 -5.31 13.46
N TYR A 28 19.52 -6.08 14.22
CA TYR A 28 18.62 -7.10 13.72
C TYR A 28 17.18 -6.63 13.93
N GLY A 29 16.38 -6.69 12.87
CA GLY A 29 14.96 -6.34 12.92
C GLY A 29 14.12 -7.47 12.38
N PHE A 30 12.97 -7.75 13.02
CA PHE A 30 11.94 -8.55 12.39
C PHE A 30 10.56 -7.96 12.62
N LYS A 31 9.66 -8.23 11.67
CA LYS A 31 8.25 -7.91 11.78
C LYS A 31 7.42 -9.19 11.71
N TYR A 32 6.53 -9.36 12.68
CA TYR A 32 5.36 -10.20 12.57
C TYR A 32 4.26 -9.42 11.87
N VAL A 33 3.60 -10.01 10.88
CA VAL A 33 2.46 -9.39 10.21
C VAL A 33 1.45 -10.44 9.75
N ASN A 34 0.16 -10.12 9.81
CA ASN A 34 -0.88 -10.94 9.18
C ASN A 34 -1.50 -10.24 7.97
N GLY A 35 -2.10 -11.03 7.08
CA GLY A 35 -2.96 -10.54 6.00
C GLY A 35 -4.25 -11.38 5.94
N HIS A 36 -5.36 -10.83 6.44
CA HIS A 36 -6.65 -11.54 6.53
C HIS A 36 -7.78 -10.62 6.04
N PRO A 37 -8.12 -10.61 4.74
CA PRO A 37 -9.14 -9.72 4.19
C PRO A 37 -10.50 -9.82 4.89
N LYS A 38 -10.89 -11.02 5.36
CA LYS A 38 -12.16 -11.23 6.07
C LYS A 38 -12.29 -10.45 7.39
N ASN A 39 -11.18 -10.08 8.03
CA ASN A 39 -11.18 -9.47 9.36
C ASN A 39 -12.04 -8.21 9.46
N MET A 40 -12.14 -7.42 8.38
CA MET A 40 -12.95 -6.21 8.36
C MET A 40 -14.43 -6.49 8.63
N ARG A 41 -14.94 -7.65 8.17
CA ARG A 41 -16.33 -8.07 8.43
C ARG A 41 -16.59 -8.41 9.89
N GLU A 42 -15.53 -8.70 10.64
CA GLU A 42 -15.56 -9.05 12.06
C GLU A 42 -15.12 -7.89 12.97
N GLY A 43 -14.96 -6.67 12.41
CA GLY A 43 -14.52 -5.49 13.17
C GLY A 43 -13.03 -5.47 13.53
N ARG A 44 -12.20 -6.27 12.85
CA ARG A 44 -10.75 -6.36 13.04
C ARG A 44 -9.99 -5.79 11.83
N GLN A 45 -8.76 -5.33 12.02
CA GLN A 45 -7.94 -4.89 10.88
C GLN A 45 -7.51 -6.07 9.99
N THR A 46 -7.49 -5.86 8.67
CA THR A 46 -6.96 -6.82 7.68
C THR A 46 -5.47 -7.12 7.90
N VAL A 47 -4.71 -6.09 8.29
CA VAL A 47 -3.28 -6.14 8.56
C VAL A 47 -3.06 -5.63 9.97
N THR A 48 -2.43 -6.45 10.81
CA THR A 48 -1.84 -6.06 12.08
C THR A 48 -0.41 -6.56 12.14
N ALA A 49 0.44 -5.80 12.81
CA ALA A 49 1.85 -6.12 12.92
C ALA A 49 2.46 -5.60 14.21
N PHE A 50 3.51 -6.27 14.64
CA PHE A 50 4.45 -5.77 15.64
C PHE A 50 5.85 -6.27 15.26
N GLY A 51 6.88 -5.74 15.89
CA GLY A 51 8.23 -6.18 15.61
C GLY A 51 9.22 -5.82 16.69
N VAL A 52 10.40 -6.40 16.57
CA VAL A 52 11.52 -6.18 17.47
C VAL A 52 12.70 -5.62 16.70
N LEU A 53 13.42 -4.71 17.35
CA LEU A 53 14.75 -4.28 16.97
C LEU A 53 15.73 -4.73 18.06
N ALA A 54 16.81 -5.40 17.68
CA ALA A 54 17.81 -5.97 18.57
C ALA A 54 19.22 -5.58 18.17
N ASP A 55 20.12 -5.53 19.14
CA ASP A 55 21.55 -5.38 18.91
C ASP A 55 22.15 -6.72 18.49
N VAL A 56 22.88 -6.75 17.36
CA VAL A 56 23.51 -7.98 16.84
C VAL A 56 24.68 -8.42 17.71
N GLY A 57 25.41 -7.47 18.32
CA GLY A 57 26.61 -7.77 19.12
C GLY A 57 26.30 -8.62 20.37
N SER A 58 25.14 -8.41 20.97
CA SER A 58 24.69 -9.10 22.20
C SER A 58 23.47 -10.00 22.01
N GLY A 59 22.72 -9.81 20.92
CA GLY A 59 21.40 -10.42 20.71
C GLY A 59 20.28 -9.80 21.56
N TYR A 60 20.55 -8.72 22.30
CA TYR A 60 19.59 -8.15 23.23
C TYR A 60 18.48 -7.36 22.51
N PRO A 61 17.19 -7.61 22.81
CA PRO A 61 16.08 -6.86 22.22
C PRO A 61 16.02 -5.45 22.81
N MET A 62 16.18 -4.44 21.95
CA MET A 62 16.21 -3.03 22.33
C MET A 62 14.83 -2.36 22.28
N LEU A 63 13.98 -2.80 21.35
CA LEU A 63 12.65 -2.24 21.15
C LEU A 63 11.69 -3.33 20.72
N LEU A 64 10.56 -3.43 21.42
CA LEU A 64 9.34 -4.09 20.94
C LEU A 64 8.33 -3.00 20.62
N THR A 65 7.76 -2.99 19.42
CA THR A 65 6.84 -1.92 19.02
C THR A 65 5.70 -2.40 18.14
N GLU A 66 4.59 -1.65 18.21
CA GLU A 66 3.46 -1.73 17.29
C GLU A 66 3.94 -1.42 15.87
N MET A 67 3.56 -2.22 14.89
CA MET A 67 3.97 -2.04 13.50
C MET A 67 2.82 -2.02 12.50
N THR A 68 1.56 -1.96 12.92
CA THR A 68 0.40 -1.79 12.03
C THR A 68 0.42 -0.40 11.41
N ILE A 69 0.52 0.64 12.23
CA ILE A 69 0.64 2.02 11.72
C ILE A 69 1.96 2.20 10.99
N LEU A 70 3.06 1.67 11.56
CA LEU A 70 4.36 1.71 10.90
C LEU A 70 4.35 1.00 9.54
N THR A 71 3.59 -0.09 9.40
CA THR A 71 3.41 -0.78 8.12
C THR A 71 2.73 0.11 7.11
N ALA A 72 1.71 0.89 7.49
CA ALA A 72 1.09 1.83 6.56
C ALA A 72 2.05 2.96 6.16
N LEU A 73 2.74 3.57 7.13
CA LEU A 73 3.71 4.64 6.90
C LEU A 73 4.86 4.19 5.98
N ARG A 74 5.50 3.06 6.29
CA ARG A 74 6.64 2.56 5.51
C ARG A 74 6.22 2.12 4.11
N THR A 75 5.02 1.56 3.95
CA THR A 75 4.53 1.14 2.63
C THR A 75 4.33 2.35 1.73
N ALA A 76 3.67 3.40 2.24
CA ALA A 76 3.50 4.65 1.52
C ALA A 76 4.84 5.37 1.23
N ALA A 77 5.77 5.38 2.19
CA ALA A 77 7.09 5.95 1.99
C ALA A 77 7.88 5.22 0.90
N THR A 78 7.87 3.87 0.89
CA THR A 78 8.52 3.07 -0.16
C THR A 78 7.90 3.36 -1.53
N SER A 79 6.57 3.36 -1.63
CA SER A 79 5.84 3.68 -2.86
C SER A 79 6.21 5.06 -3.39
N ALA A 80 6.18 6.10 -2.55
CA ALA A 80 6.48 7.46 -2.97
C ALA A 80 7.97 7.66 -3.32
N VAL A 81 8.90 6.96 -2.64
CA VAL A 81 10.32 6.98 -3.03
C VAL A 81 10.52 6.33 -4.39
N ALA A 82 9.87 5.19 -4.68
CA ALA A 82 9.93 4.58 -6.00
C ALA A 82 9.37 5.53 -7.07
N ALA A 83 8.19 6.08 -6.83
CA ALA A 83 7.53 7.02 -7.74
C ALA A 83 8.36 8.28 -7.98
N LYS A 84 9.09 8.79 -6.99
CA LYS A 84 9.98 9.97 -7.17
C LYS A 84 10.97 9.80 -8.32
N TYR A 85 11.40 8.57 -8.61
CA TYR A 85 12.34 8.28 -9.70
C TYR A 85 11.67 7.73 -10.96
N LEU A 86 10.49 7.12 -10.83
CA LEU A 86 9.83 6.38 -11.92
C LEU A 86 8.61 7.11 -12.51
N ALA A 87 7.99 8.01 -11.75
CA ALA A 87 6.84 8.78 -12.22
C ALA A 87 7.25 9.91 -13.17
N PRO A 88 6.34 10.35 -14.05
CA PRO A 88 6.56 11.53 -14.88
C PRO A 88 7.01 12.74 -14.04
N LYS A 89 7.95 13.52 -14.58
CA LYS A 89 8.37 14.74 -13.89
C LYS A 89 7.19 15.72 -13.81
N GLY A 90 6.95 16.26 -12.63
CA GLY A 90 5.88 17.24 -12.40
C GLY A 90 4.48 16.61 -12.32
N SER A 91 4.37 15.30 -12.06
CA SER A 91 3.09 14.66 -11.75
C SER A 91 2.34 15.42 -10.65
N ARG A 92 1.03 15.62 -10.85
CA ARG A 92 0.15 16.31 -9.90
C ARG A 92 -1.17 15.59 -9.63
N ALA A 93 -1.58 14.69 -10.51
CA ALA A 93 -2.82 13.92 -10.37
C ALA A 93 -2.53 12.44 -10.11
N MET A 94 -3.19 11.87 -9.11
CA MET A 94 -3.08 10.46 -8.77
C MET A 94 -4.46 9.81 -8.58
N ALA A 95 -4.65 8.64 -9.17
CA ALA A 95 -5.76 7.74 -8.86
C ALA A 95 -5.39 6.83 -7.68
N ILE A 96 -6.31 6.63 -6.74
CA ILE A 96 -6.19 5.62 -5.68
C ILE A 96 -7.38 4.67 -5.78
N ILE A 97 -7.11 3.43 -6.20
CA ILE A 97 -8.09 2.35 -6.27
C ILE A 97 -7.93 1.44 -5.05
N GLY A 98 -9.01 1.31 -4.28
CA GLY A 98 -8.98 0.78 -2.91
C GLY A 98 -8.76 1.91 -1.91
N ASN A 99 -9.77 2.23 -1.12
CA ASN A 99 -9.77 3.36 -0.18
C ASN A 99 -9.86 2.89 1.29
N GLY A 100 -9.28 1.72 1.55
CA GLY A 100 -9.13 1.09 2.87
C GLY A 100 -8.06 1.73 3.75
N ALA A 101 -7.30 0.92 4.50
CA ALA A 101 -6.36 1.41 5.52
C ALA A 101 -5.09 2.07 4.97
N GLN A 102 -4.73 1.83 3.70
CA GLN A 102 -3.48 2.32 3.10
C GLN A 102 -3.66 3.65 2.35
N SER A 103 -4.88 3.97 1.90
CA SER A 103 -5.13 5.06 0.94
C SER A 103 -4.68 6.44 1.42
N GLU A 104 -5.01 6.79 2.67
CA GLU A 104 -4.66 8.09 3.24
C GLU A 104 -3.14 8.25 3.37
N PHE A 105 -2.44 7.17 3.73
CA PHE A 105 -0.98 7.18 3.86
C PHE A 105 -0.31 7.35 2.50
N GLN A 106 -0.79 6.63 1.47
CA GLN A 106 -0.33 6.77 0.10
C GLN A 106 -0.52 8.22 -0.39
N ALA A 107 -1.73 8.78 -0.25
CA ALA A 107 -2.01 10.17 -0.62
C ALA A 107 -1.01 11.15 0.03
N ILE A 108 -0.81 11.04 1.35
CA ILE A 108 0.08 11.94 2.10
C ILE A 108 1.54 11.80 1.66
N ALA A 109 2.03 10.57 1.46
CA ALA A 109 3.42 10.34 1.05
C ALA A 109 3.69 10.87 -0.37
N PHE A 110 2.77 10.65 -1.31
CA PHE A 110 2.88 11.14 -2.68
C PHE A 110 2.79 12.67 -2.75
N LYS A 111 1.95 13.30 -1.92
CA LYS A 111 1.97 14.76 -1.78
C LYS A 111 3.31 15.27 -1.27
N ALA A 112 3.84 14.65 -0.21
CA ALA A 112 5.08 15.10 0.43
C ALA A 112 6.32 14.97 -0.47
N LEU A 113 6.42 13.91 -1.27
CA LEU A 113 7.62 13.61 -2.06
C LEU A 113 7.51 13.97 -3.55
N LEU A 114 6.30 13.99 -4.12
CA LEU A 114 6.08 14.28 -5.54
C LEU A 114 5.27 15.56 -5.79
N GLY A 115 4.60 16.11 -4.77
CA GLY A 115 3.75 17.29 -4.93
C GLY A 115 2.36 16.98 -5.50
N ILE A 116 1.89 15.73 -5.42
CA ILE A 116 0.51 15.37 -5.78
C ILE A 116 -0.48 16.18 -4.96
N ASP A 117 -1.46 16.79 -5.63
CA ASP A 117 -2.51 17.56 -5.00
C ASP A 117 -3.91 17.33 -5.57
N ARG A 118 -4.03 16.59 -6.68
CA ARG A 118 -5.32 16.12 -7.21
C ARG A 118 -5.44 14.62 -7.00
N LEU A 119 -6.50 14.19 -6.34
CA LEU A 119 -6.81 12.79 -6.06
C LEU A 119 -8.12 12.38 -6.73
N ARG A 120 -8.08 11.24 -7.43
CA ARG A 120 -9.27 10.54 -7.91
C ARG A 120 -9.41 9.25 -7.11
N LEU A 121 -10.47 9.14 -6.33
CA LEU A 121 -10.69 8.03 -5.40
C LEU A 121 -11.76 7.09 -5.93
N TYR A 122 -11.48 5.79 -5.88
CA TYR A 122 -12.46 4.75 -6.17
C TYR A 122 -12.30 3.55 -5.27
N ASP A 123 -13.42 3.05 -4.77
CA ASP A 123 -13.56 1.78 -4.06
C ASP A 123 -14.93 1.19 -4.40
N ILE A 124 -15.05 -0.13 -4.36
CA ILE A 124 -16.33 -0.84 -4.52
C ILE A 124 -17.28 -0.51 -3.36
N ASP A 125 -16.74 -0.24 -2.18
CA ASP A 125 -17.45 0.35 -1.06
C ASP A 125 -17.28 1.87 -1.09
N ARG A 126 -18.30 2.56 -1.61
CA ARG A 126 -18.31 4.03 -1.68
C ARG A 126 -18.06 4.69 -0.32
N GLN A 127 -18.46 4.08 0.79
CA GLN A 127 -18.24 4.66 2.12
C GLN A 127 -16.74 4.73 2.45
N ALA A 128 -15.92 3.82 1.91
CA ALA A 128 -14.47 3.85 2.06
C ALA A 128 -13.86 5.07 1.33
N SER A 129 -14.29 5.37 0.10
CA SER A 129 -13.87 6.57 -0.63
C SER A 129 -14.30 7.85 0.09
N GLU A 130 -15.54 7.89 0.60
CA GLU A 130 -16.05 9.04 1.36
C GLU A 130 -15.28 9.23 2.69
N LYS A 131 -14.96 8.14 3.40
CA LYS A 131 -14.10 8.17 4.59
C LYS A 131 -12.72 8.72 4.25
N CYS A 132 -12.10 8.22 3.19
CA CYS A 132 -10.78 8.66 2.75
C CYS A 132 -10.79 10.17 2.40
N ALA A 133 -11.79 10.62 1.62
CA ALA A 133 -11.96 12.03 1.28
C ALA A 133 -12.13 12.91 2.53
N ARG A 134 -12.96 12.50 3.50
CA ARG A 134 -13.12 13.23 4.78
C ARG A 134 -11.82 13.33 5.55
N ASN A 135 -11.07 12.22 5.67
CA ASN A 135 -9.79 12.20 6.38
C ASN A 135 -8.72 13.10 5.72
N LEU A 136 -8.81 13.29 4.41
CA LEU A 136 -7.86 14.06 3.61
C LEU A 136 -8.31 15.52 3.34
N ALA A 137 -9.55 15.90 3.67
CA ALA A 137 -10.12 17.21 3.35
C ALA A 137 -9.25 18.39 3.83
N ALA A 138 -8.71 18.30 5.05
CA ALA A 138 -7.85 19.33 5.63
C ALA A 138 -6.37 19.25 5.18
N LYS A 139 -6.04 18.37 4.24
CA LYS A 139 -4.66 18.18 3.74
C LYS A 139 -4.39 18.95 2.45
N GLY A 140 -5.34 19.74 1.95
CA GLY A 140 -5.18 20.59 0.76
C GLY A 140 -5.09 19.78 -0.54
N PHE A 141 -5.90 18.73 -0.65
CA PHE A 141 -6.10 18.01 -1.91
C PHE A 141 -7.38 18.50 -2.57
N ASP A 142 -7.36 18.56 -3.90
CA ASP A 142 -8.57 18.52 -4.73
C ASP A 142 -8.96 17.06 -4.93
N ILE A 143 -10.11 16.66 -4.39
CA ILE A 143 -10.52 15.25 -4.30
C ILE A 143 -11.81 15.03 -5.08
N THR A 144 -11.76 14.11 -6.05
CA THR A 144 -12.92 13.60 -6.77
C THR A 144 -13.18 12.14 -6.38
N ILE A 145 -14.41 11.83 -5.97
CA ILE A 145 -14.84 10.42 -5.78
C ILE A 145 -15.48 9.96 -7.08
N CYS A 146 -14.84 9.01 -7.74
CA CYS A 146 -15.20 8.49 -9.05
C CYS A 146 -16.25 7.38 -8.96
N ALA A 147 -17.01 7.19 -10.04
CA ALA A 147 -18.06 6.16 -10.10
C ALA A 147 -17.51 4.77 -10.43
N THR A 148 -16.41 4.71 -11.18
CA THR A 148 -15.77 3.47 -11.63
C THR A 148 -14.25 3.57 -11.54
N GLY A 149 -13.56 2.42 -11.59
CA GLY A 149 -12.10 2.40 -11.66
C GLY A 149 -11.58 3.08 -12.94
N GLN A 150 -12.30 2.93 -14.05
CA GLN A 150 -11.97 3.58 -15.34
C GLN A 150 -12.04 5.10 -15.22
N ASP A 151 -13.09 5.62 -14.60
CA ASP A 151 -13.24 7.06 -14.32
C ASP A 151 -12.13 7.56 -13.38
N ALA A 152 -11.70 6.73 -12.41
CA ALA A 152 -10.64 7.12 -11.48
C ALA A 152 -9.27 7.31 -12.15
N VAL A 153 -8.93 6.49 -13.15
CA VAL A 153 -7.61 6.52 -13.80
C VAL A 153 -7.51 7.52 -14.95
N GLU A 154 -8.62 8.13 -15.36
CA GLU A 154 -8.61 9.04 -16.51
C GLU A 154 -7.84 10.33 -16.21
N GLY A 155 -6.82 10.60 -17.04
CA GLY A 155 -6.03 11.83 -16.98
C GLY A 155 -5.11 11.97 -15.76
N VAL A 156 -4.81 10.87 -15.05
CA VAL A 156 -3.87 10.88 -13.93
C VAL A 156 -2.45 10.56 -14.40
N ASP A 157 -1.47 11.06 -13.66
CA ASP A 157 -0.05 10.78 -13.92
C ASP A 157 0.40 9.49 -13.21
N ILE A 158 -0.31 9.12 -12.13
CA ILE A 158 0.02 8.02 -11.25
C ILE A 158 -1.25 7.23 -10.89
N ILE A 159 -1.17 5.91 -10.93
CA ILE A 159 -2.23 5.02 -10.45
C ILE A 159 -1.68 4.20 -9.28
N THR A 160 -2.31 4.31 -8.11
CA THR A 160 -2.02 3.45 -6.95
C THR A 160 -3.15 2.44 -6.74
N THR A 161 -2.83 1.15 -6.74
CA THR A 161 -3.77 0.08 -6.37
C THR A 161 -3.41 -0.47 -4.99
N VAL A 162 -4.37 -0.41 -4.06
CA VAL A 162 -4.25 -0.88 -2.67
C VAL A 162 -5.54 -1.61 -2.24
N THR A 163 -6.09 -2.41 -3.15
CA THR A 163 -7.28 -3.24 -2.88
C THR A 163 -6.91 -4.46 -2.03
N ALA A 164 -7.90 -5.01 -1.33
CA ALA A 164 -7.74 -6.15 -0.44
C ALA A 164 -8.68 -7.29 -0.84
N ASP A 165 -8.37 -7.95 -1.95
CA ASP A 165 -9.02 -9.20 -2.37
C ASP A 165 -8.00 -10.34 -2.40
N LYS A 166 -8.36 -11.54 -1.92
CA LYS A 166 -7.49 -12.74 -1.94
C LYS A 166 -7.77 -13.58 -3.18
N GLN A 167 -7.78 -12.93 -4.35
CA GLN A 167 -8.08 -13.54 -5.64
C GLN A 167 -7.20 -12.93 -6.74
N TYR A 168 -7.17 -13.59 -7.90
CA TYR A 168 -6.56 -13.05 -9.12
C TYR A 168 -7.46 -11.96 -9.73
N ALA A 169 -7.43 -10.76 -9.15
CA ALA A 169 -8.21 -9.64 -9.65
C ALA A 169 -7.49 -8.91 -10.78
N THR A 170 -8.30 -8.33 -11.67
CA THR A 170 -7.87 -7.49 -12.80
C THR A 170 -8.46 -6.09 -12.62
N ILE A 171 -7.98 -5.39 -11.60
CA ILE A 171 -8.44 -4.04 -11.24
C ILE A 171 -8.02 -3.03 -12.31
N LEU A 172 -6.82 -3.19 -12.87
CA LEU A 172 -6.36 -2.48 -14.05
C LEU A 172 -6.29 -3.42 -15.25
N THR A 173 -6.77 -2.93 -16.39
CA THR A 173 -6.69 -3.56 -17.71
C THR A 173 -5.97 -2.63 -18.70
N ASP A 174 -5.45 -3.15 -19.81
CA ASP A 174 -4.63 -2.38 -20.78
C ASP A 174 -5.30 -1.06 -21.23
N ASN A 175 -6.60 -1.11 -21.52
CA ASN A 175 -7.39 0.07 -21.89
C ASN A 175 -7.57 1.14 -20.79
N MET A 176 -7.10 0.88 -19.56
CA MET A 176 -7.14 1.80 -18.42
C MET A 176 -5.82 2.54 -18.21
N VAL A 177 -4.72 2.09 -18.84
CA VAL A 177 -3.38 2.61 -18.58
C VAL A 177 -2.91 3.40 -19.81
N GLY A 178 -2.86 4.73 -19.66
CA GLY A 178 -2.31 5.61 -20.70
C GLY A 178 -0.78 5.52 -20.79
N SER A 179 -0.25 5.93 -21.95
CA SER A 179 1.21 6.06 -22.12
C SER A 179 1.79 7.06 -21.14
N GLY A 180 2.91 6.71 -20.50
CA GLY A 180 3.60 7.61 -19.58
C GLY A 180 2.97 7.71 -18.20
N VAL A 181 2.07 6.81 -17.81
CA VAL A 181 1.54 6.72 -16.44
C VAL A 181 2.45 5.84 -15.57
N HIS A 182 2.66 6.22 -14.31
CA HIS A 182 3.32 5.35 -13.33
C HIS A 182 2.31 4.54 -12.52
N ILE A 183 2.51 3.23 -12.45
CA ILE A 183 1.69 2.33 -11.64
C ILE A 183 2.44 1.96 -10.36
N ASN A 184 1.79 2.23 -9.22
CA ASN A 184 2.21 1.81 -7.90
C ASN A 184 1.25 0.70 -7.40
N ALA A 185 1.55 -0.55 -7.78
CA ALA A 185 0.74 -1.71 -7.42
C ALA A 185 1.19 -2.30 -6.08
N VAL A 186 0.35 -2.16 -5.05
CA VAL A 186 0.69 -2.47 -3.65
C VAL A 186 -0.20 -3.55 -3.05
N GLY A 187 -1.46 -3.68 -3.49
CA GLY A 187 -2.41 -4.61 -2.90
C GLY A 187 -2.06 -6.07 -3.19
N GLY A 188 -1.62 -6.39 -4.41
CA GLY A 188 -1.18 -7.75 -4.80
C GLY A 188 0.13 -8.16 -4.10
N ASP A 189 0.05 -8.97 -3.05
CA ASP A 189 1.20 -9.22 -2.15
C ASP A 189 1.45 -10.70 -1.78
N CYS A 190 0.67 -11.66 -2.29
CA CYS A 190 0.91 -13.08 -2.05
C CYS A 190 0.52 -13.96 -3.26
N PRO A 191 1.04 -15.20 -3.37
CA PRO A 191 0.64 -16.11 -4.43
C PRO A 191 -0.88 -16.31 -4.44
N GLY A 192 -1.51 -16.22 -5.62
CA GLY A 192 -2.98 -16.26 -5.71
C GLY A 192 -3.68 -14.91 -5.61
N LYS A 193 -2.94 -13.81 -5.44
CA LYS A 193 -3.49 -12.47 -5.22
C LYS A 193 -2.83 -11.44 -6.14
N THR A 194 -3.59 -10.93 -7.11
CA THR A 194 -3.12 -9.94 -8.11
C THR A 194 -4.12 -8.80 -8.25
N GLU A 195 -3.67 -7.66 -8.78
CA GLU A 195 -4.52 -6.51 -9.11
C GLU A 195 -4.42 -6.07 -10.58
N LEU A 196 -3.41 -6.56 -11.31
CA LEU A 196 -3.11 -6.13 -12.67
C LEU A 196 -3.43 -7.26 -13.64
N HIS A 197 -4.03 -6.92 -14.77
CA HIS A 197 -4.07 -7.84 -15.91
C HIS A 197 -2.66 -8.10 -16.41
N ARG A 198 -2.39 -9.31 -16.92
CA ARG A 198 -1.06 -9.76 -17.36
C ARG A 198 -0.43 -8.96 -18.52
N ASP A 199 -1.25 -8.19 -19.23
CA ASP A 199 -0.86 -7.45 -20.44
C ASP A 199 -0.46 -5.99 -20.13
N ILE A 200 -0.49 -5.60 -18.84
CA ILE A 200 0.04 -4.35 -18.28
C ILE A 200 1.35 -4.66 -17.58
#